data_AF-A0A7C8V9G4-F1
#
_entry.id   AF-A0A7C8V9G4-F1
#
_cell.length_a   1.000
_cell.length_b   1.000
_cell.length_c   1.000
_cell.angle_alpha   90.00
_cell.angle_beta   90.00
_cell.angle_gamma   90.00
#
_symmetry.space_group_name_H-M   'P 1'
#
loop_
_entity.id
_entity.type
_entity.pdbx_description
1 polymer ?
#
loop_
_entity_poly.entity_id
_entity_poly.type
_entity_poly.pdbx_seq_one_letter_code
_entity_poly.pdbx_strand_id
1 'polypeptide(L)'
;MGYFLRQYSGRTDSNFNKVILRRLFMSKINRPPVSLSRINRLVGQEQTKTEGKTVVVVGTITDDNRLLQAPKITVAALRFTATARARIVAAGGEALTLDQLALRAPTGANTLLLRGPKNSREAVKHFGFGPHKHKKPYVQSKGRKFERARGRRRSKGFKV
;
A
#
# COMPACT_ATOMS: atom_id res chain seq x y z
N MET A 1 15.31 1.19 15.81
CA MET A 1 14.33 0.33 15.11
C MET A 1 14.84 -0.48 13.91
N GLY A 2 16.00 -0.19 13.28
CA GLY A 2 16.44 -0.94 12.08
C GLY A 2 17.32 -2.18 12.34
N TYR A 3 17.90 -2.31 13.53
CA TYR A 3 18.98 -3.29 13.79
C TYR A 3 18.46 -4.72 14.05
N PHE A 4 17.28 -4.87 14.65
CA PHE A 4 16.77 -6.19 15.08
C PHE A 4 16.44 -7.08 13.88
N LEU A 5 15.68 -6.58 12.90
CA LEU A 5 15.31 -7.36 11.70
C LEU A 5 16.51 -7.66 10.77
N ARG A 6 17.56 -6.82 10.79
CA ARG A 6 18.82 -7.10 10.06
C ARG A 6 19.53 -8.31 10.65
N GLN A 7 19.54 -8.44 11.98
CA GLN A 7 20.18 -9.55 12.68
C GLN A 7 19.47 -10.88 12.42
N TYR A 8 18.14 -10.89 12.36
CA TYR A 8 17.37 -12.09 11.97
C TYR A 8 17.57 -12.46 10.50
N SER A 9 17.61 -11.50 9.57
CA SER A 9 17.79 -11.81 8.14
C SER A 9 19.14 -12.44 7.80
N GLY A 10 20.18 -12.23 8.62
CA GLY A 10 21.49 -12.88 8.44
C GLY A 10 21.61 -14.25 9.12
N ARG A 11 20.71 -14.56 10.06
CA ARG A 11 20.73 -15.81 10.86
C ARG A 11 19.64 -16.79 10.51
N THR A 12 18.54 -16.31 9.92
CA THR A 12 17.41 -17.13 9.47
C THR A 12 17.37 -17.11 7.96
N ASP A 13 17.39 -18.28 7.31
CA ASP A 13 17.31 -18.38 5.84
C ASP A 13 15.85 -18.29 5.34
N SER A 14 15.09 -17.32 5.87
CA SER A 14 13.70 -17.12 5.47
C SER A 14 13.60 -16.11 4.33
N ASN A 15 12.88 -16.48 3.27
CA ASN A 15 12.57 -15.56 2.16
C ASN A 15 11.76 -14.35 2.64
N PHE A 16 10.96 -14.53 3.70
CA PHE A 16 10.18 -13.46 4.34
C PHE A 16 11.08 -12.35 4.89
N ASN A 17 12.12 -12.69 5.66
CA ASN A 17 13.01 -11.70 6.28
C ASN A 17 13.81 -10.92 5.23
N LYS A 18 14.29 -11.60 4.18
CA LYS A 18 14.94 -10.96 3.01
C LYS A 18 14.00 -9.94 2.36
N VAL A 19 12.71 -10.28 2.21
CA VAL A 19 11.70 -9.37 1.63
C VAL A 19 11.39 -8.19 2.54
N ILE A 20 11.26 -8.38 3.85
CA ILE A 20 11.03 -7.29 4.82
C ILE A 20 12.22 -6.34 4.83
N LEU A 21 13.44 -6.86 4.94
CA LEU A 21 14.66 -6.04 4.97
C LEU A 21 14.75 -5.16 3.71
N ARG A 22 14.53 -5.75 2.52
CA ARG A 22 14.48 -4.98 1.27
C ARG A 22 13.41 -3.90 1.29
N ARG A 23 12.21 -4.18 1.85
CA ARG A 23 11.11 -3.20 1.93
C ARG A 23 11.39 -2.10 2.95
N LEU A 24 12.13 -2.37 4.04
CA LEU A 24 12.52 -1.34 5.01
C LEU A 24 13.43 -0.28 4.39
N PHE A 25 14.35 -0.69 3.51
CA PHE A 25 15.24 0.22 2.79
C PHE A 25 14.55 0.99 1.65
N MET A 26 13.30 0.67 1.30
CA MET A 26 12.61 1.39 0.23
C MET A 26 12.30 2.84 0.63
N SER A 27 12.39 3.75 -0.34
CA SER A 27 11.95 5.14 -0.17
C SER A 27 10.45 5.25 0.11
N LYS A 28 10.00 6.39 0.67
CA LYS A 28 8.59 6.65 1.00
C LYS A 28 7.64 6.43 -0.17
N ILE A 29 8.06 6.80 -1.38
CA ILE A 29 7.31 6.59 -2.63
C ILE A 29 7.02 5.11 -2.88
N ASN A 30 7.98 4.25 -2.55
CA ASN A 30 7.90 2.81 -2.77
C ASN A 30 7.24 2.04 -1.61
N ARG A 31 6.94 2.73 -0.50
CA ARG A 31 6.14 2.26 0.64
C ARG A 31 4.80 3.03 0.71
N PRO A 32 3.91 2.89 -0.30
CA PRO A 32 2.62 3.54 -0.28
C PRO A 32 1.79 3.09 0.92
N PRO A 33 0.92 3.97 1.47
CA PRO A 33 0.03 3.60 2.55
C PRO A 33 -0.97 2.53 2.11
N VAL A 34 -1.46 1.76 3.08
CA VAL A 34 -2.47 0.71 2.88
C VAL A 34 -3.69 1.03 3.73
N SER A 35 -4.87 1.06 3.11
CA SER A 35 -6.13 1.28 3.81
C SER A 35 -6.70 -0.01 4.42
N LEU A 36 -7.49 0.12 5.49
CA LEU A 36 -8.24 -1.00 6.08
C LEU A 36 -9.16 -1.68 5.06
N SER A 37 -9.83 -0.91 4.20
CA SER A 37 -10.67 -1.42 3.10
C SER A 37 -9.89 -2.31 2.13
N ARG A 38 -8.65 -1.94 1.81
CA ARG A 38 -7.78 -2.72 0.93
C ARG A 38 -7.35 -4.01 1.61
N ILE A 39 -7.06 -3.97 2.91
CA ILE A 39 -6.74 -5.17 3.68
C ILE A 39 -7.95 -6.10 3.66
N ASN A 40 -9.15 -5.61 3.99
CA ASN A 40 -10.37 -6.40 3.97
C ASN A 40 -10.64 -7.04 2.59
N ARG A 41 -10.45 -6.28 1.50
CA ARG A 41 -10.63 -6.81 0.14
C ARG A 41 -9.64 -7.93 -0.19
N LEU A 42 -8.37 -7.76 0.16
CA LEU A 42 -7.33 -8.76 -0.13
C LEU A 42 -7.48 -10.01 0.75
N VAL A 43 -7.88 -9.83 2.00
CA VAL A 43 -8.24 -10.94 2.91
C VAL A 43 -9.48 -11.67 2.40
N GLY A 44 -10.51 -10.95 1.96
CA GLY A 44 -11.74 -11.52 1.40
C GLY A 44 -11.52 -12.33 0.12
N GLN A 45 -10.60 -11.90 -0.75
CA GLN A 45 -10.24 -12.64 -1.97
C GLN A 45 -9.47 -13.94 -1.70
N GLU A 46 -8.79 -14.05 -0.56
CA GLU A 46 -7.98 -15.21 -0.18
C GLU A 46 -8.59 -15.99 0.99
N GLN A 47 -9.92 -15.95 1.18
CA GLN A 47 -10.62 -16.52 2.35
C GLN A 47 -10.23 -17.97 2.67
N THR A 48 -10.03 -18.83 1.67
CA THR A 48 -9.57 -20.23 1.85
C THR A 48 -8.14 -20.39 2.39
N LYS A 49 -7.35 -19.31 2.45
CA LYS A 49 -5.94 -19.32 2.90
C LYS A 49 -5.67 -18.36 4.05
N THR A 50 -6.65 -17.62 4.57
CA THR A 50 -6.36 -16.43 5.42
C THR A 50 -6.86 -16.55 6.86
N GLU A 51 -7.53 -17.65 7.22
CA GLU A 51 -7.90 -17.91 8.61
C GLU A 51 -6.64 -17.95 9.51
N GLY A 52 -6.59 -17.07 10.50
CA GLY A 52 -5.49 -16.98 11.46
C GLY A 52 -4.19 -16.33 10.96
N LYS A 53 -4.11 -15.84 9.71
CA LYS A 53 -2.89 -15.20 9.21
C LYS A 53 -2.71 -13.77 9.72
N THR A 54 -1.49 -13.43 10.11
CA THR A 54 -1.13 -12.06 10.47
C THR A 54 -0.80 -11.25 9.21
N VAL A 55 -1.51 -10.15 9.00
CA VAL A 55 -1.27 -9.26 7.85
C VAL A 55 -0.07 -8.37 8.14
N VAL A 56 0.89 -8.31 7.23
CA VAL A 56 2.13 -7.55 7.42
C VAL A 56 2.27 -6.50 6.33
N VAL A 57 2.38 -5.23 6.76
CA VAL A 57 2.53 -4.07 5.89
C VAL A 57 3.78 -3.28 6.27
N VAL A 58 4.79 -3.30 5.39
CA VAL A 58 5.96 -2.43 5.55
C VAL A 58 5.62 -1.02 5.04
N GLY A 59 4.89 -0.27 5.85
CA GLY A 59 4.36 1.05 5.50
C GLY A 59 3.45 1.62 6.58
N THR A 60 2.68 2.64 6.22
CA THR A 60 1.65 3.22 7.09
C THR A 60 0.29 2.62 6.77
N ILE A 61 -0.46 2.26 7.80
CA ILE A 61 -1.85 1.85 7.68
C ILE A 61 -2.76 3.05 7.94
N THR A 62 -3.68 3.29 7.02
CA THR A 62 -4.63 4.40 7.05
C THR A 62 -6.05 3.87 7.22
N ASP A 63 -6.88 4.67 7.87
CA ASP A 63 -8.31 4.38 7.97
C ASP A 63 -9.02 4.66 6.63
N ASP A 64 -10.20 4.07 6.46
CA ASP A 64 -11.10 4.32 5.36
C ASP A 64 -12.54 4.33 5.89
N ASN A 65 -13.11 5.53 6.00
CA ASN A 65 -14.48 5.74 6.51
C ASN A 65 -15.55 5.07 5.65
N ARG A 66 -15.23 4.69 4.40
CA ARG A 66 -16.16 3.98 3.50
C ARG A 66 -16.40 2.54 3.94
N LEU A 67 -15.48 1.96 4.71
CA LEU A 67 -15.68 0.66 5.32
C LEU A 67 -16.48 0.86 6.60
N LEU A 68 -17.68 0.30 6.71
CA LEU A 68 -18.55 0.49 7.88
C LEU A 68 -18.06 -0.33 9.07
N GLN A 69 -17.82 -1.63 8.86
CA GLN A 69 -17.34 -2.55 9.89
C GLN A 69 -15.91 -2.99 9.57
N ALA A 70 -15.01 -2.80 10.53
CA ALA A 70 -13.64 -3.29 10.40
C ALA A 70 -13.61 -4.80 10.69
N PRO A 71 -12.90 -5.61 9.89
CA PRO A 71 -12.77 -7.04 10.16
C PRO A 71 -11.88 -7.28 11.39
N LYS A 72 -12.14 -8.38 12.11
CA LYS A 72 -11.27 -8.85 13.19
C LYS A 72 -9.99 -9.44 12.58
N ILE A 73 -8.92 -8.65 12.56
CA ILE A 73 -7.64 -9.03 11.96
C ILE A 73 -6.45 -8.62 12.84
N THR A 74 -5.39 -9.43 12.80
CA THR A 74 -4.08 -9.10 13.37
C THR A 74 -3.23 -8.47 12.30
N VAL A 75 -2.78 -7.23 12.51
CA VAL A 75 -2.02 -6.48 11.51
C VAL A 75 -0.73 -5.94 12.10
N ALA A 76 0.40 -6.23 11.45
CA ALA A 76 1.71 -5.70 11.79
C ALA A 76 2.15 -4.63 10.78
N ALA A 77 2.54 -3.44 11.26
CA ALA A 77 3.03 -2.38 10.38
C ALA A 77 4.08 -1.47 11.01
N LEU A 78 4.67 -0.57 10.21
CA LEU A 78 5.59 0.45 10.70
C LEU A 78 4.86 1.55 11.48
N ARG A 79 3.72 2.01 10.95
CA ARG A 79 2.92 3.09 11.53
C ARG A 79 1.44 2.83 11.30
N PHE A 80 0.62 3.27 12.24
CA PHE A 80 -0.84 3.29 12.14
C PHE A 80 -1.31 4.73 12.32
N THR A 81 -2.32 5.15 11.57
CA THR A 81 -3.09 6.34 11.95
C THR A 81 -3.87 6.04 13.23
N ALA A 82 -4.10 7.07 14.06
CA ALA A 82 -4.80 6.92 15.33
C ALA A 82 -6.19 6.28 15.14
N THR A 83 -6.93 6.74 14.13
CA THR A 83 -8.25 6.22 13.76
C THR A 83 -8.19 4.77 13.30
N ALA A 84 -7.21 4.39 12.47
CA ALA A 84 -7.08 3.01 12.01
C ALA A 84 -6.78 2.06 13.16
N ARG A 85 -5.90 2.46 14.10
CA ARG A 85 -5.61 1.68 15.29
C ARG A 85 -6.85 1.50 16.15
N ALA A 86 -7.59 2.58 16.43
CA ALA A 86 -8.82 2.53 17.23
C ALA A 86 -9.85 1.57 16.62
N ARG A 87 -10.05 1.60 15.30
CA ARG A 87 -11.01 0.73 14.61
C ARG A 87 -10.60 -0.74 14.60
N ILE A 88 -9.31 -1.05 14.45
CA ILE A 88 -8.80 -2.43 14.53
C ILE A 88 -9.05 -2.99 15.93
N VAL A 89 -8.71 -2.22 16.97
CA VAL A 89 -8.89 -2.65 18.37
C VAL A 89 -10.37 -2.77 18.73
N ALA A 90 -11.21 -1.84 18.29
CA ALA A 90 -12.66 -1.90 18.50
C ALA A 90 -13.32 -3.13 17.84
N ALA A 91 -12.78 -3.60 16.71
CA ALA A 91 -13.21 -4.84 16.07
C ALA A 91 -12.68 -6.12 16.76
N GLY A 92 -11.93 -5.98 17.86
CA GLY A 92 -11.29 -7.10 18.57
C GLY A 92 -10.06 -7.67 17.83
N GLY A 93 -9.47 -6.91 16.91
CA GLY A 93 -8.21 -7.22 16.26
C GLY A 93 -6.99 -6.67 17.01
N GLU A 94 -5.79 -7.00 16.51
CA GLU A 94 -4.53 -6.57 17.12
C GLU A 94 -3.70 -5.73 16.15
N ALA A 95 -3.19 -4.58 16.62
CA ALA A 95 -2.27 -3.73 15.87
C ALA A 95 -0.84 -3.88 16.41
N LEU A 96 -0.01 -4.64 15.70
CA LEU A 96 1.36 -4.99 16.09
C LEU A 96 2.41 -4.10 15.41
N THR A 97 3.55 -3.92 16.08
CA THR A 97 4.77 -3.41 15.44
C THR A 97 5.53 -4.53 14.74
N LEU A 98 6.42 -4.18 13.81
CA LEU A 98 7.27 -5.19 13.17
C LEU A 98 8.23 -5.86 14.16
N ASP A 99 8.63 -5.18 15.23
CA ASP A 99 9.48 -5.74 16.27
C ASP A 99 8.71 -6.79 17.09
N GLN A 100 7.45 -6.51 17.44
CA GLN A 100 6.56 -7.48 18.11
C GLN A 100 6.28 -8.70 17.22
N LEU A 101 6.10 -8.49 15.91
CA LEU A 101 5.95 -9.57 14.95
C LEU A 101 7.19 -10.46 14.90
N ALA A 102 8.40 -9.87 14.91
CA ALA A 102 9.65 -10.62 14.85
C ALA A 102 9.82 -11.57 16.05
N LEU A 103 9.35 -11.16 17.24
CA LEU A 103 9.35 -12.01 18.43
C LEU A 103 8.34 -13.17 18.32
N ARG A 104 7.14 -12.92 17.79
CA ARG A 104 6.09 -13.95 17.64
C ARG A 104 6.36 -14.94 16.51
N ALA A 105 6.88 -14.43 15.39
CA ALA A 105 7.08 -15.21 14.15
C ALA A 105 8.44 -14.86 13.52
N PRO A 106 9.56 -15.35 14.08
CA PRO A 106 10.91 -15.01 13.60
C PRO A 106 11.19 -15.46 12.17
N THR A 107 10.50 -16.51 11.70
CA THR A 107 10.58 -17.02 10.31
C THR A 107 9.51 -16.42 9.39
N GLY A 108 8.53 -15.67 9.94
CA GLY A 108 7.39 -15.16 9.18
C GLY A 108 6.31 -16.21 8.86
N ALA A 109 6.26 -17.33 9.58
CA ALA A 109 5.21 -18.32 9.43
C ALA A 109 3.81 -17.70 9.62
N ASN A 110 2.82 -18.15 8.83
CA ASN A 110 1.43 -17.65 8.86
C ASN A 110 1.28 -16.13 8.69
N THR A 111 2.16 -15.51 7.91
CA THR A 111 2.05 -14.08 7.59
C THR A 111 1.59 -13.83 6.14
N LEU A 112 0.86 -12.73 5.94
CA LEU A 112 0.45 -12.25 4.64
C LEU A 112 1.10 -10.88 4.35
N LEU A 113 2.11 -10.87 3.47
CA LEU A 113 2.83 -9.64 3.11
C LEU A 113 2.06 -8.80 2.07
N LEU A 114 1.40 -7.73 2.52
CA LEU A 114 0.67 -6.84 1.63
C LEU A 114 1.51 -5.65 1.14
N ARG A 115 1.08 -5.07 0.01
CA ARG A 115 1.67 -3.85 -0.56
C ARG A 115 0.57 -2.91 -1.04
N GLY A 116 0.74 -1.63 -0.75
CA GLY A 116 -0.13 -0.58 -1.30
C GLY A 116 0.10 -0.36 -2.80
N PRO A 117 -0.83 0.33 -3.48
CA PRO A 117 -0.73 0.58 -4.91
C PRO A 117 0.35 1.65 -5.19
N LYS A 118 1.39 1.29 -5.94
CA LYS A 118 2.49 2.21 -6.30
C LYS A 118 2.10 3.20 -7.41
N ASN A 119 1.30 2.73 -8.38
CA ASN A 119 1.03 3.47 -9.62
C ASN A 119 -0.16 4.43 -9.51
N SER A 120 -0.82 4.51 -8.35
CA SER A 120 -1.97 5.41 -8.12
C SER A 120 -1.56 6.86 -7.82
N ARG A 121 -0.25 7.17 -7.81
CA ARG A 121 0.26 8.52 -7.56
C ARG A 121 -0.04 9.44 -8.74
N GLU A 122 -0.26 10.72 -8.46
CA GLU A 122 -0.57 11.73 -9.49
C GLU A 122 0.54 11.83 -10.54
N ALA A 123 1.82 11.80 -10.12
CA ALA A 123 2.96 11.84 -11.04
C ALA A 123 2.91 10.73 -12.11
N VAL A 124 2.46 9.53 -11.74
CA VAL A 124 2.44 8.37 -12.66
C VAL A 124 1.40 8.54 -13.78
N LYS A 125 0.38 9.38 -13.58
CA LYS A 125 -0.62 9.68 -14.63
C LYS A 125 -0.02 10.43 -15.82
N HIS A 126 1.10 11.12 -15.60
CA HIS A 126 1.79 11.90 -16.62
C HIS A 126 2.91 11.13 -17.33
N PHE A 127 3.33 9.98 -16.79
CA PHE A 127 4.45 9.22 -17.35
C PHE A 127 4.09 8.60 -18.70
N GLY A 128 5.00 8.73 -19.67
CA GLY A 128 4.80 8.27 -21.04
C GLY A 128 3.83 9.14 -21.84
N PHE A 129 3.77 10.44 -21.54
CA PHE A 129 2.94 11.38 -22.29
C PHE A 129 3.40 11.52 -23.74
N GLY A 130 2.46 11.35 -24.67
CA GLY A 130 2.70 11.43 -26.10
C GLY A 130 1.44 11.17 -26.91
N PRO A 131 1.51 11.28 -28.25
CA PRO A 131 0.35 11.05 -29.10
C PRO A 131 -0.27 9.66 -28.93
N HIS A 132 -1.60 9.59 -28.85
CA HIS A 132 -2.36 8.34 -28.67
C HIS A 132 -2.01 7.51 -27.41
N LYS A 133 -1.31 8.09 -26.42
CA LYS A 133 -0.94 7.39 -25.17
C LYS A 133 -1.95 7.57 -24.03
N HIS A 134 -2.98 8.40 -24.22
CA HIS A 134 -4.02 8.71 -23.22
C HIS A 134 -3.48 9.04 -21.82
N LYS A 135 -2.32 9.71 -21.77
CA LYS A 135 -1.71 10.17 -20.52
C LYS A 135 -2.12 11.59 -20.22
N LYS A 136 -2.10 11.94 -18.94
CA LYS A 136 -2.49 13.27 -18.48
C LYS A 136 -1.39 14.28 -18.84
N PRO A 137 -1.69 15.43 -19.48
CA PRO A 137 -0.70 16.47 -19.74
C PRO A 137 -0.29 17.19 -18.45
N TYR A 138 0.95 17.70 -18.41
CA TYR A 138 1.40 18.59 -17.35
C TYR A 138 0.86 20.00 -17.59
N VAL A 139 -0.18 20.37 -16.84
CA VAL A 139 -0.79 21.70 -16.93
C VAL A 139 -1.02 22.22 -15.51
N GLN A 140 -0.64 23.47 -15.26
CA GLN A 140 -0.85 24.13 -13.97
C GLN A 140 -2.33 24.51 -13.79
N SER A 141 -2.91 25.21 -14.77
CA SER A 141 -4.32 25.65 -14.76
C SER A 141 -5.22 24.73 -15.57
N LYS A 142 -6.42 24.46 -15.07
CA LYS A 142 -7.43 23.64 -15.77
C LYS A 142 -8.59 24.52 -16.22
N GLY A 143 -9.10 24.29 -17.43
CA GLY A 143 -10.23 25.07 -17.97
C GLY A 143 -10.36 24.97 -19.49
N ARG A 144 -11.37 25.64 -20.06
CA ARG A 144 -11.66 25.60 -21.52
C ARG A 144 -10.49 26.08 -22.38
N LYS A 145 -9.74 27.07 -21.91
CA LYS A 145 -8.64 27.72 -22.63
C LYS A 145 -7.26 27.07 -22.40
N PHE A 146 -7.18 26.01 -21.59
CA PHE A 146 -5.92 25.34 -21.26
C PHE A 146 -5.87 23.93 -21.88
N GLU A 147 -4.99 23.74 -22.85
CA GLU A 147 -4.69 22.45 -23.52
C GLU A 147 -5.90 21.60 -23.98
N ARG A 148 -6.96 22.27 -24.46
CA ARG A 148 -8.20 21.63 -24.94
C ARG A 148 -8.60 21.99 -26.38
N ALA A 149 -7.78 22.76 -27.09
CA ALA A 149 -8.08 23.28 -28.42
C ALA A 149 -7.52 22.40 -29.55
N ARG A 150 -6.43 22.83 -30.20
CA ARG A 150 -5.80 22.09 -31.30
C ARG A 150 -5.20 20.78 -30.79
N GLY A 151 -5.34 19.69 -31.55
CA GLY A 151 -4.80 18.38 -31.18
C GLY A 151 -5.65 17.58 -30.18
N ARG A 152 -6.78 18.12 -29.68
CA ARG A 152 -7.68 17.42 -28.74
C ARG A 152 -9.07 17.12 -29.31
N ARG A 153 -9.42 17.73 -30.44
CA ARG A 153 -10.71 17.57 -31.12
C ARG A 153 -10.56 17.74 -32.63
N ARG A 154 -11.36 16.98 -33.39
CA ARG A 154 -11.29 16.96 -34.86
C ARG A 154 -11.59 18.32 -35.50
N SER A 155 -12.45 19.12 -34.88
CA SER A 155 -12.82 20.45 -35.39
C SER A 155 -11.71 21.50 -35.34
N LYS A 156 -10.57 21.23 -34.69
CA LYS A 156 -9.42 22.14 -34.60
C LYS A 156 -8.14 21.45 -35.06
N GLY A 157 -8.03 21.21 -36.37
CA GLY A 157 -6.86 20.66 -37.04
C GLY A 157 -6.82 19.13 -37.03
N PHE A 158 -6.57 18.53 -35.86
CA PHE A 158 -6.49 17.07 -35.71
C PHE A 158 -6.80 16.65 -34.26
N LYS A 159 -7.04 15.36 -34.04
CA LYS A 159 -7.30 14.78 -32.71
C LYS A 159 -6.28 13.69 -32.39
N VAL A 160 -5.56 13.90 -31.28
CA VAL A 160 -4.62 12.96 -30.68
C VAL A 160 -5.32 12.06 -29.67
#